data_AF-A0A0S7XFX2-F1
#
_entry.id   AF-A0A0S7XFX2-F1
#
_cell.length_a   1.000
_cell.length_b   1.000
_cell.length_c   1.000
_cell.angle_alpha   90.00
_cell.angle_beta   90.00
_cell.angle_gamma   90.00
#
_symmetry.space_group_name_H-M   'P 1'
#
loop_
_entity.id
_entity.type
_entity.pdbx_description
1 polymer ?
#
loop_
_entity_poly.entity_id
_entity_poly.type
_entity_poly.pdbx_seq_one_letter_code
_entity_poly.pdbx_strand_id
1 'polypeptide(L)'
;MKNQTRIIVAILICASLYFVLVYYIERLWVLASTEPSQPPHGPYKGKYLNRPEIKQLQKRLPKIKADATEAIEASLGIPPVAPDRVALGLIDVENLPEGVSRGSRGFVRWLSGYKAVEILLVTEYFITGTMDVEEVVTHEMTHAQMRLHMGYSAYKRIPKWLREGLALYTSGEGPGRVGYLLGIVEQPEDLVNGLEEKHTFDDHAEDFLAIQYIEKQYGSEAVKKLSRLLLNRVPYRKALQEVTGLSWPSFEKAAQAYALSYIQSLAQGKHERYRKIIKDFRPSQYARVAEEARKFLAEFPHAYCAGTVTYYLGKSLYFEGRLPEAAEEFRKVLTNYSRTCGYVDDAKYFLALSLLHMGKIDEALKEIRDYQCDFVFDQALCRGILLEGDILKQAGEKEGAVLVYRRLYSEYPNDHYAPMALFREARCHREMKRPDEEKKALNALLKGYPKSHYAEKARSRLRELARPEETEKTPVTGQE
;
A
#
# COMPACT_ATOMS: atom_id res chain seq x y z
N MET A 1 59.67 22.70 55.46
CA MET A 1 58.83 23.15 54.32
C MET A 1 58.79 22.15 53.15
N LYS A 2 59.92 21.68 52.57
CA LYS A 2 59.91 20.80 51.38
C LYS A 2 59.15 19.46 51.51
N ASN A 3 59.14 18.82 52.68
CA ASN A 3 58.42 17.54 52.88
C ASN A 3 56.90 17.70 52.99
N GLN A 4 56.40 18.76 53.64
CA GLN A 4 54.96 18.98 53.73
C GLN A 4 54.34 19.33 52.37
N THR A 5 55.04 20.11 51.54
CA THR A 5 54.57 20.41 50.17
C THR A 5 54.49 19.14 49.31
N ARG A 6 55.42 18.20 49.45
CA ARG A 6 55.38 16.92 48.71
C ARG A 6 54.21 16.03 49.13
N ILE A 7 53.90 15.99 50.43
CA ILE A 7 52.76 15.23 50.95
C ILE A 7 51.43 15.84 50.47
N ILE A 8 51.30 17.17 50.51
CA ILE A 8 50.09 17.86 50.03
C ILE A 8 49.90 17.64 48.52
N VAL A 9 50.96 17.72 47.73
CA VAL A 9 50.89 17.44 46.27
C VAL A 9 50.51 15.98 46.01
N ALA A 10 51.04 15.02 46.76
CA ALA A 10 50.67 13.61 46.61
C ALA A 10 49.20 13.36 46.97
N ILE A 11 48.68 13.99 48.05
CA ILE A 11 47.27 13.88 48.44
C ILE A 11 46.36 14.49 47.37
N LEU A 12 46.73 15.65 46.79
CA LEU A 12 45.96 16.29 45.72
C LEU A 12 45.95 15.44 44.44
N ILE A 13 47.07 14.80 44.09
CA ILE A 13 47.14 13.88 42.94
C ILE A 13 46.25 12.66 43.20
N CYS A 14 46.34 12.04 44.38
CA CYS A 14 45.49 10.90 44.74
C CYS A 14 43.99 11.28 44.76
N ALA A 15 43.64 12.46 45.26
CA ALA A 15 42.27 12.96 45.24
C ALA A 15 41.78 13.19 43.80
N SER A 16 42.62 13.75 42.93
CA SER A 16 42.26 13.96 41.51
C SER A 16 42.07 12.64 40.75
N LEU A 17 42.92 11.64 41.01
CA LEU A 17 42.77 10.29 40.44
C LEU A 17 41.53 9.58 40.97
N TYR A 18 41.20 9.76 42.26
CA TYR A 18 39.97 9.25 42.85
C TYR A 18 38.73 9.89 42.22
N PHE A 19 38.71 11.21 42.02
CA PHE A 19 37.60 11.90 41.34
C PHE A 19 37.45 11.48 39.88
N VAL A 20 38.56 11.27 39.15
CA VAL A 20 38.52 10.74 37.78
C VAL A 20 38.01 9.30 37.77
N LEU A 21 38.44 8.46 38.72
CA LEU A 21 37.97 7.08 38.84
C LEU A 21 36.49 7.02 39.19
N VAL A 22 36.02 7.83 40.15
CA VAL A 22 34.60 7.93 40.53
C VAL A 22 33.77 8.47 39.36
N TYR A 23 34.25 9.48 38.63
CA TYR A 23 33.59 9.99 37.42
C TYR A 23 33.47 8.92 36.32
N TYR A 24 34.51 8.12 36.11
CA TYR A 24 34.47 7.01 35.16
C TYR A 24 33.60 5.84 35.65
N ILE A 25 33.59 5.53 36.94
CA ILE A 25 32.73 4.49 37.52
C ILE A 25 31.26 4.94 37.46
N GLU A 26 30.93 6.19 37.78
CA GLU A 26 29.58 6.74 37.63
C GLU A 26 29.16 6.75 36.15
N ARG A 27 30.04 7.11 35.21
CA ARG A 27 29.73 7.00 33.78
C ARG A 27 29.57 5.55 33.31
N LEU A 28 30.38 4.62 33.81
CA LEU A 28 30.24 3.20 33.53
C LEU A 28 28.96 2.65 34.16
N TRP A 29 28.50 3.18 35.29
CA TRP A 29 27.24 2.82 35.94
C TRP A 29 26.02 3.47 35.26
N VAL A 30 26.16 4.65 34.64
CA VAL A 30 25.14 5.28 33.76
C VAL A 30 25.11 4.62 32.36
N LEU A 31 26.21 4.01 31.93
CA LEU A 31 26.25 3.15 30.73
C LEU A 31 25.83 1.70 31.02
N ALA A 32 25.96 1.25 32.28
CA ALA A 32 25.53 -0.06 32.76
C ALA A 32 24.18 -0.03 33.48
N SER A 33 23.56 1.16 33.64
CA SER A 33 22.18 1.27 34.07
C SER A 33 21.37 0.63 32.97
N THR A 34 20.80 -0.53 33.29
CA THR A 34 20.06 -1.42 32.41
C THR A 34 19.30 -0.62 31.36
N GLU A 35 19.82 -0.59 30.12
CA GLU A 35 19.01 -0.23 28.95
C GLU A 35 17.70 -0.98 29.11
N PRO A 36 16.53 -0.32 28.94
CA PRO A 36 15.28 -0.96 29.30
C PRO A 36 15.18 -2.28 28.53
N SER A 37 14.89 -3.37 29.25
CA SER A 37 14.94 -4.73 28.71
C SER A 37 13.97 -4.97 27.56
N GLN A 38 13.04 -4.04 27.33
CA GLN A 38 12.10 -4.11 26.22
C GLN A 38 11.91 -2.73 25.57
N PRO A 39 11.87 -2.68 24.22
CA PRO A 39 11.49 -1.47 23.49
C PRO A 39 10.08 -1.01 23.90
N PRO A 40 9.75 0.28 23.83
CA PRO A 40 8.41 0.76 24.13
C PRO A 40 7.47 0.32 23.02
N HIS A 41 6.76 -0.80 23.19
CA HIS A 41 5.61 -1.16 22.37
C HIS A 41 4.35 -0.90 23.20
N GLY A 42 3.85 0.33 23.09
CA GLY A 42 2.52 0.65 23.61
C GLY A 42 1.44 -0.04 22.78
N PRO A 43 0.27 -0.36 23.37
CA PRO A 43 -0.86 -0.84 22.57
C PRO A 43 -1.17 0.19 21.48
N TYR A 44 -1.49 -0.27 20.27
CA TYR A 44 -1.91 0.62 19.19
C TYR A 44 -3.06 1.52 19.66
N LYS A 45 -2.95 2.81 19.40
CA LYS A 45 -3.92 3.84 19.83
C LYS A 45 -4.57 4.57 18.65
N GLY A 46 -4.44 4.02 17.44
CA GLY A 46 -4.92 4.66 16.23
C GLY A 46 -6.44 4.53 16.03
N LYS A 47 -6.93 5.11 14.94
CA LYS A 47 -8.37 5.25 14.63
C LYS A 47 -9.14 3.93 14.59
N TYR A 48 -8.46 2.82 14.26
CA TYR A 48 -9.10 1.49 14.13
C TYR A 48 -9.03 0.66 15.41
N LEU A 49 -8.57 1.20 16.55
CA LEU A 49 -8.34 0.43 17.79
C LEU A 49 -9.55 -0.40 18.22
N ASN A 50 -10.76 0.11 18.03
CA ASN A 50 -11.98 -0.55 18.48
C ASN A 50 -12.52 -1.60 17.50
N ARG A 51 -11.96 -1.70 16.28
CA ARG A 51 -12.36 -2.70 15.28
C ARG A 51 -12.02 -4.12 15.77
N PRO A 52 -12.97 -5.08 15.72
CA PRO A 52 -12.72 -6.47 16.13
C PRO A 52 -11.52 -7.11 15.43
N GLU A 53 -11.33 -6.82 14.15
CA GLU A 53 -10.25 -7.32 13.29
C GLU A 53 -8.88 -6.89 13.83
N ILE A 54 -8.75 -5.63 14.27
CA ILE A 54 -7.51 -5.10 14.87
C ILE A 54 -7.21 -5.76 16.21
N LYS A 55 -8.23 -5.94 17.05
CA LYS A 55 -8.06 -6.64 18.34
C LYS A 55 -7.64 -8.09 18.14
N GLN A 56 -8.18 -8.77 17.12
CA GLN A 56 -7.77 -10.12 16.76
C GLN A 56 -6.34 -10.15 16.20
N LEU A 57 -5.98 -9.22 15.32
CA LEU A 57 -4.63 -9.10 14.77
C LEU A 57 -3.60 -8.91 15.89
N GLN A 58 -3.82 -7.97 16.82
CA GLN A 58 -2.89 -7.72 17.93
C GLN A 58 -2.64 -8.98 18.78
N LYS A 59 -3.67 -9.81 19.00
CA LYS A 59 -3.53 -11.09 19.70
C LYS A 59 -2.72 -12.13 18.92
N ARG A 60 -2.74 -12.06 17.58
CA ARG A 60 -2.01 -12.97 16.68
C ARG A 60 -0.56 -12.56 16.47
N LEU A 61 -0.22 -11.28 16.60
CA LEU A 61 1.14 -10.76 16.33
C LEU A 61 2.27 -11.57 17.00
N PRO A 62 2.19 -12.01 18.27
CA PRO A 62 3.25 -12.83 18.89
C PRO A 62 3.47 -14.16 18.16
N LYS A 63 2.38 -14.82 17.73
CA LYS A 63 2.47 -16.07 16.97
C LYS A 63 3.05 -15.81 15.57
N ILE A 64 2.53 -14.81 14.86
CA ILE A 64 3.02 -14.43 13.52
C ILE A 64 4.53 -14.15 13.55
N LYS A 65 5.01 -13.47 14.60
CA LYS A 65 6.44 -13.24 14.81
C LYS A 65 7.26 -14.52 15.02
N ALA A 66 6.72 -15.47 15.77
CA ALA A 66 7.37 -16.76 16.00
C ALA A 66 7.45 -17.56 14.68
N ASP A 67 6.32 -17.67 13.98
CA ASP A 67 6.22 -18.34 12.67
C ASP A 67 7.20 -17.71 11.65
N ALA A 68 7.29 -16.38 11.60
CA ALA A 68 8.26 -15.66 10.76
C ALA A 68 9.72 -15.95 11.14
N THR A 69 10.01 -16.11 12.43
CA THR A 69 11.37 -16.46 12.90
C THR A 69 11.75 -17.87 12.43
N GLU A 70 10.83 -18.83 12.56
CA GLU A 70 11.03 -20.20 12.08
C GLU A 70 11.19 -20.24 10.55
N ALA A 71 10.39 -19.47 9.81
CA ALA A 71 10.50 -19.37 8.35
C ALA A 71 11.87 -18.81 7.90
N ILE A 72 12.39 -17.80 8.59
CA ILE A 72 13.71 -17.21 8.32
C ILE A 72 14.83 -18.22 8.58
N GLU A 73 14.77 -18.94 9.71
CA GLU A 73 15.75 -19.98 10.02
C GLU A 73 15.68 -21.13 9.02
N ALA A 74 14.48 -21.59 8.67
CA ALA A 74 14.28 -22.71 7.75
C ALA A 74 14.72 -22.39 6.31
N SER A 75 14.48 -21.17 5.83
CA SER A 75 14.78 -20.77 4.44
C SER A 75 16.20 -20.23 4.25
N LEU A 76 16.71 -19.44 5.21
CA LEU A 76 18.00 -18.76 5.08
C LEU A 76 19.07 -19.28 6.04
N GLY A 77 18.71 -20.11 7.02
CA GLY A 77 19.65 -20.56 8.04
C GLY A 77 20.16 -19.43 8.93
N ILE A 78 19.41 -18.32 9.01
CA ILE A 78 19.72 -17.20 9.89
C ILE A 78 19.24 -17.58 11.29
N PRO A 79 20.12 -17.60 12.30
CA PRO A 79 19.73 -18.01 13.64
C PRO A 79 18.77 -16.99 14.27
N PRO A 80 17.84 -17.44 15.13
CA PRO A 80 16.91 -16.54 15.79
C PRO A 80 17.64 -15.52 16.68
N VAL A 81 17.05 -14.34 16.80
CA VAL A 81 17.48 -13.29 17.73
C VAL A 81 16.63 -13.34 19.01
N ALA A 82 17.13 -12.76 20.10
CA ALA A 82 16.35 -12.70 21.34
C ALA A 82 14.98 -12.00 21.10
N PRO A 83 13.86 -12.56 21.60
CA PRO A 83 12.52 -12.07 21.25
C PRO A 83 12.28 -10.60 21.58
N ASP A 84 12.86 -10.07 22.66
CA ASP A 84 12.77 -8.67 23.06
C ASP A 84 13.45 -7.69 22.08
N ARG A 85 14.31 -8.19 21.17
CA ARG A 85 15.03 -7.37 20.19
C ARG A 85 14.21 -6.97 18.97
N VAL A 86 13.03 -7.55 18.79
CA VAL A 86 12.12 -7.24 17.67
C VAL A 86 10.72 -6.97 18.23
N ALA A 87 10.21 -5.76 18.13
CA ALA A 87 8.82 -5.44 18.42
C ALA A 87 7.98 -5.42 17.14
N LEU A 88 6.70 -5.82 17.23
CA LEU A 88 5.71 -5.59 16.19
C LEU A 88 4.70 -4.56 16.68
N GLY A 89 4.35 -3.60 15.83
CA GLY A 89 3.39 -2.56 16.13
C GLY A 89 2.50 -2.24 14.92
N LEU A 90 1.44 -1.49 15.17
CA LEU A 90 0.55 -0.97 14.13
C LEU A 90 0.66 0.55 14.09
N ILE A 91 0.51 1.12 12.89
CA ILE A 91 0.51 2.57 12.67
C ILE A 91 -0.57 2.94 11.67
N ASP A 92 -1.21 4.09 11.86
CA ASP A 92 -2.12 4.63 10.85
C ASP A 92 -1.32 5.36 9.78
N VAL A 93 -1.76 5.30 8.53
CA VAL A 93 -1.10 5.94 7.39
C VAL A 93 -0.90 7.45 7.58
N GLU A 94 -1.80 8.12 8.30
CA GLU A 94 -1.71 9.54 8.65
C GLU A 94 -0.59 9.88 9.64
N ASN A 95 -0.14 8.88 10.41
CA ASN A 95 0.91 9.00 11.42
C ASN A 95 2.28 8.50 10.92
N LEU A 96 2.39 8.17 9.62
CA LEU A 96 3.65 7.72 9.04
C LEU A 96 4.77 8.78 9.19
N PRO A 97 5.99 8.37 9.58
CA PRO A 97 7.13 9.28 9.64
C PRO A 97 7.47 9.88 8.27
N GLU A 98 8.06 11.07 8.28
CA GLU A 98 8.59 11.70 7.07
C GLU A 98 9.61 10.77 6.36
N GLY A 99 9.48 10.66 5.04
CA GLY A 99 10.34 9.81 4.21
C GLY A 99 9.88 8.35 4.07
N VAL A 100 8.86 7.90 4.82
CA VAL A 100 8.19 6.62 4.58
C VAL A 100 7.13 6.81 3.50
N SER A 101 7.20 6.00 2.44
CA SER A 101 6.17 6.02 1.40
C SER A 101 4.84 5.61 1.99
N ARG A 102 3.77 6.33 1.64
CA ARG A 102 2.40 5.92 1.99
C ARG A 102 2.00 4.59 1.37
N GLY A 103 2.71 4.14 0.33
CA GLY A 103 2.58 2.82 -0.29
C GLY A 103 3.20 1.66 0.49
N SER A 104 3.94 1.94 1.57
CA SER A 104 4.59 0.92 2.38
C SER A 104 3.58 0.17 3.26
N ARG A 105 3.51 -1.16 3.11
CA ARG A 105 2.63 -2.03 3.93
C ARG A 105 3.18 -2.24 5.35
N GLY A 106 4.50 -2.17 5.49
CA GLY A 106 5.22 -2.17 6.76
C GLY A 106 6.61 -1.57 6.59
N PHE A 107 7.29 -1.28 7.70
CA PHE A 107 8.68 -0.86 7.69
C PHE A 107 9.38 -1.11 9.03
N VAL A 108 10.71 -1.27 8.99
CA VAL A 108 11.56 -1.38 10.18
C VAL A 108 12.04 -0.02 10.67
N ARG A 109 11.77 0.29 11.94
CA ARG A 109 12.35 1.40 12.72
C ARG A 109 13.44 0.89 13.67
N TRP A 110 14.59 1.55 13.69
CA TRP A 110 15.66 1.24 14.63
C TRP A 110 15.47 1.98 15.95
N LEU A 111 15.59 1.27 17.07
CA LEU A 111 15.47 1.83 18.41
C LEU A 111 16.85 1.89 19.06
N SER A 112 17.60 2.96 18.75
CA SER A 112 19.01 3.12 19.13
C SER A 112 19.28 2.92 20.62
N GLY A 113 18.38 3.38 21.50
CA GLY A 113 18.51 3.22 22.96
C GLY A 113 18.24 1.81 23.50
N TYR A 114 17.75 0.89 22.67
CA TYR A 114 17.32 -0.46 23.05
C TYR A 114 18.07 -1.56 22.28
N LYS A 115 18.92 -1.16 21.31
CA LYS A 115 19.53 -2.04 20.30
C LYS A 115 18.51 -2.98 19.63
N ALA A 116 17.26 -2.58 19.61
CA ALA A 116 16.13 -3.33 19.12
C ALA A 116 15.60 -2.70 17.82
N VAL A 117 14.76 -3.45 17.14
CA VAL A 117 14.00 -2.96 16.00
C VAL A 117 12.52 -3.07 16.30
N GLU A 118 11.77 -2.18 15.70
CA GLU A 118 10.32 -2.22 15.70
C GLU A 118 9.85 -2.28 14.27
N ILE A 119 9.00 -3.25 13.97
CA ILE A 119 8.35 -3.40 12.68
C ILE A 119 6.95 -2.83 12.83
N LEU A 120 6.68 -1.74 12.11
CA LEU A 120 5.40 -1.08 12.11
C LEU A 120 4.62 -1.49 10.87
N LEU A 121 3.47 -2.11 11.08
CA LEU A 121 2.52 -2.48 10.02
C LEU A 121 1.52 -1.36 9.83
N VAL A 122 1.29 -0.98 8.57
CA VAL A 122 0.32 0.06 8.23
C VAL A 122 -1.08 -0.53 8.28
N THR A 123 -1.89 -0.01 9.19
CA THR A 123 -3.14 -0.63 9.65
C THR A 123 -4.17 -0.73 8.53
N GLU A 124 -4.21 0.26 7.65
CA GLU A 124 -5.14 0.34 6.52
C GLU A 124 -4.98 -0.87 5.58
N TYR A 125 -3.75 -1.27 5.23
CA TYR A 125 -3.53 -2.39 4.33
C TYR A 125 -4.05 -3.73 4.88
N PHE A 126 -4.07 -3.89 6.21
CA PHE A 126 -4.71 -5.05 6.84
C PHE A 126 -6.24 -4.97 6.77
N ILE A 127 -6.81 -3.82 7.13
CA ILE A 127 -8.27 -3.61 7.10
C ILE A 127 -8.84 -3.80 5.69
N THR A 128 -8.13 -3.27 4.68
CA THR A 128 -8.52 -3.38 3.26
C THR A 128 -8.43 -4.80 2.69
N GLY A 129 -7.73 -5.72 3.37
CA GLY A 129 -7.39 -7.06 2.86
C GLY A 129 -6.35 -7.06 1.73
N THR A 130 -5.56 -5.99 1.59
CA THR A 130 -4.51 -5.86 0.55
C THR A 130 -3.10 -6.19 1.05
N MET A 131 -2.97 -6.47 2.35
CA MET A 131 -1.76 -7.01 2.98
C MET A 131 -2.04 -8.39 3.57
N ASP A 132 -1.19 -9.35 3.24
CA ASP A 132 -0.99 -10.55 4.04
C ASP A 132 0.01 -10.22 5.14
N VAL A 133 -0.42 -10.31 6.40
CA VAL A 133 0.38 -9.84 7.54
C VAL A 133 1.57 -10.76 7.76
N GLU A 134 1.36 -12.06 7.61
CA GLU A 134 2.38 -13.07 7.78
C GLU A 134 3.52 -12.88 6.76
N GLU A 135 3.18 -12.63 5.49
CA GLU A 135 4.15 -12.30 4.44
C GLU A 135 4.93 -11.03 4.78
N VAL A 136 4.24 -9.92 5.08
CA VAL A 136 4.90 -8.62 5.36
C VAL A 136 5.75 -8.67 6.63
N VAL A 137 5.27 -9.32 7.70
CA VAL A 137 6.05 -9.49 8.92
C VAL A 137 7.30 -10.32 8.63
N THR A 138 7.18 -11.43 7.90
CA THR A 138 8.33 -12.27 7.55
C THR A 138 9.36 -11.51 6.70
N HIS A 139 8.89 -10.70 5.75
CA HIS A 139 9.72 -9.83 4.93
C HIS A 139 10.52 -8.84 5.78
N GLU A 140 9.83 -8.02 6.58
CA GLU A 140 10.46 -6.99 7.42
C GLU A 140 11.34 -7.62 8.52
N MET A 141 10.93 -8.78 9.05
CA MET A 141 11.71 -9.55 10.01
C MET A 141 13.02 -10.08 9.42
N THR A 142 13.03 -10.45 8.14
CA THR A 142 14.26 -10.88 7.45
C THR A 142 15.28 -9.75 7.46
N HIS A 143 14.87 -8.53 7.08
CA HIS A 143 15.72 -7.34 7.14
C HIS A 143 16.18 -7.03 8.57
N ALA A 144 15.26 -7.11 9.54
CA ALA A 144 15.53 -6.87 10.95
C ALA A 144 16.58 -7.84 11.53
N GLN A 145 16.41 -9.14 11.34
CA GLN A 145 17.32 -10.15 11.89
C GLN A 145 18.73 -10.02 11.28
N MET A 146 18.82 -9.83 9.96
CA MET A 146 20.12 -9.58 9.31
C MET A 146 20.82 -8.37 9.94
N ARG A 147 20.11 -7.24 10.12
CA ARG A 147 20.67 -6.02 10.74
C ARG A 147 21.13 -6.27 12.18
N LEU A 148 20.38 -7.04 12.96
CA LEU A 148 20.71 -7.37 14.36
C LEU A 148 21.96 -8.24 14.45
N HIS A 149 22.16 -9.19 13.53
CA HIS A 149 23.35 -10.05 13.51
C HIS A 149 24.61 -9.33 13.04
N MET A 150 24.54 -8.59 11.93
CA MET A 150 25.75 -8.06 11.30
C MET A 150 26.01 -6.58 11.57
N GLY A 151 25.01 -5.84 12.04
CA GLY A 151 25.02 -4.38 12.21
C GLY A 151 24.59 -3.62 10.95
N TYR A 152 23.96 -2.47 11.15
CA TYR A 152 23.35 -1.66 10.08
C TYR A 152 24.32 -1.28 8.95
N SER A 153 25.54 -0.85 9.30
CA SER A 153 26.54 -0.44 8.30
C SER A 153 27.02 -1.60 7.43
N ALA A 154 27.08 -2.81 7.98
CA ALA A 154 27.45 -4.00 7.21
C ALA A 154 26.29 -4.48 6.33
N TYR A 155 25.08 -4.49 6.87
CA TYR A 155 23.86 -4.77 6.12
C TYR A 155 23.69 -3.82 4.92
N LYS A 156 23.92 -2.51 5.10
CA LYS A 156 23.85 -1.53 4.01
C LYS A 156 24.85 -1.72 2.87
N ARG A 157 25.93 -2.49 3.07
CA ARG A 157 26.88 -2.83 1.99
C ARG A 157 26.39 -3.98 1.11
N ILE A 158 25.37 -4.72 1.55
CA ILE A 158 24.69 -5.69 0.70
C ILE A 158 23.82 -4.90 -0.29
N PRO A 159 23.95 -5.13 -1.60
CA PRO A 159 23.16 -4.40 -2.61
C PRO A 159 21.66 -4.63 -2.38
N LYS A 160 20.85 -3.65 -2.81
CA LYS A 160 19.40 -3.65 -2.54
C LYS A 160 18.75 -4.92 -3.09
N TRP A 161 19.03 -5.31 -4.34
CA TRP A 161 18.46 -6.50 -4.95
C TRP A 161 18.61 -7.77 -4.10
N LEU A 162 19.78 -7.96 -3.49
CA LEU A 162 20.07 -9.16 -2.71
C LEU A 162 19.36 -9.11 -1.36
N ARG A 163 19.23 -7.93 -0.75
CA ARG A 163 18.48 -7.77 0.50
C ARG A 163 16.98 -8.01 0.28
N GLU A 164 16.40 -7.36 -0.73
CA GLU A 164 14.97 -7.51 -1.05
C GLU A 164 14.66 -8.91 -1.60
N GLY A 165 15.50 -9.45 -2.48
CA GLY A 165 15.34 -10.79 -3.02
C GLY A 165 15.31 -11.88 -1.96
N LEU A 166 16.19 -11.81 -0.94
CA LEU A 166 16.17 -12.75 0.19
C LEU A 166 14.89 -12.59 1.02
N ALA A 167 14.45 -11.36 1.29
CA ALA A 167 13.21 -11.11 2.03
C ALA A 167 11.97 -11.58 1.26
N LEU A 168 11.91 -11.37 -0.05
CA LEU A 168 10.84 -11.85 -0.94
C LEU A 168 10.82 -13.39 -1.06
N TYR A 169 12.00 -14.01 -1.10
CA TYR A 169 12.15 -15.46 -1.12
C TYR A 169 11.61 -16.08 0.18
N THR A 170 12.03 -15.54 1.33
CA THR A 170 11.67 -16.06 2.65
C THR A 170 10.22 -15.78 3.04
N SER A 171 9.68 -14.63 2.67
CA SER A 171 8.27 -14.28 2.92
C SER A 171 7.29 -15.03 2.02
N GLY A 172 7.74 -15.53 0.87
CA GLY A 172 6.85 -16.14 -0.14
C GLY A 172 6.14 -15.13 -1.03
N GLU A 173 6.38 -13.82 -0.89
CA GLU A 173 5.77 -12.77 -1.72
C GLU A 173 6.22 -12.81 -3.19
N GLY A 174 7.39 -13.39 -3.46
CA GLY A 174 8.07 -13.34 -4.76
C GLY A 174 7.18 -13.65 -5.98
N PRO A 175 6.51 -14.82 -6.04
CA PRO A 175 5.67 -15.18 -7.18
C PRO A 175 4.50 -14.21 -7.39
N GLY A 176 3.86 -13.74 -6.31
CA GLY A 176 2.79 -12.75 -6.37
C GLY A 176 3.29 -11.40 -6.90
N ARG A 177 4.50 -10.99 -6.48
CA ARG A 177 5.16 -9.77 -6.95
C ARG A 177 5.49 -9.82 -8.44
N VAL A 178 6.06 -10.94 -8.91
CA VAL A 178 6.33 -11.16 -10.35
C VAL A 178 5.02 -11.10 -11.15
N GLY A 179 3.98 -11.78 -10.68
CA GLY A 179 2.68 -11.77 -11.34
C GLY A 179 2.03 -10.38 -11.43
N TYR A 180 2.07 -9.61 -10.33
CA TYR A 180 1.58 -8.24 -10.30
C TYR A 180 2.33 -7.35 -11.30
N LEU A 181 3.67 -7.40 -11.28
CA LEU A 181 4.52 -6.59 -12.14
C LEU A 181 4.34 -6.94 -13.63
N LEU A 182 4.14 -8.22 -13.95
CA LEU A 182 3.77 -8.66 -15.32
C LEU A 182 2.43 -8.10 -15.80
N GLY A 183 1.52 -7.79 -14.87
CA GLY A 183 0.23 -7.18 -15.16
C GLY A 183 0.30 -5.70 -15.49
N ILE A 184 1.43 -5.02 -15.22
CA ILE A 184 1.59 -3.58 -15.45
C ILE A 184 2.53 -3.26 -16.63
N VAL A 185 3.55 -4.09 -16.90
CA VAL A 185 4.53 -3.84 -17.98
C VAL A 185 4.00 -4.17 -19.37
N GLU A 186 4.33 -3.33 -20.36
CA GLU A 186 3.87 -3.50 -21.74
C GLU A 186 4.52 -4.71 -22.42
N GLN A 187 5.83 -4.91 -22.22
CA GLN A 187 6.52 -6.11 -22.63
C GLN A 187 6.99 -6.88 -21.38
N PRO A 188 6.77 -8.21 -21.29
CA PRO A 188 7.23 -9.02 -20.17
C PRO A 188 8.73 -8.86 -19.86
N GLU A 189 9.55 -8.74 -20.91
CA GLU A 189 11.00 -8.62 -20.83
C GLU A 189 11.46 -7.34 -20.12
N ASP A 190 10.61 -6.31 -20.04
CA ASP A 190 10.93 -5.04 -19.36
C ASP A 190 11.15 -5.23 -17.84
N LEU A 191 10.74 -6.37 -17.27
CA LEU A 191 11.00 -6.71 -15.87
C LEU A 191 12.42 -7.21 -15.60
N VAL A 192 13.23 -7.43 -16.63
CA VAL A 192 14.61 -7.90 -16.51
C VAL A 192 15.52 -6.83 -17.10
N ASN A 193 16.00 -5.94 -16.24
CA ASN A 193 16.84 -4.80 -16.61
C ASN A 193 18.23 -4.85 -15.96
N GLY A 194 18.46 -5.76 -15.02
CA GLY A 194 19.76 -5.98 -14.38
C GLY A 194 19.77 -5.71 -12.89
N LEU A 195 20.48 -6.59 -12.18
CA LEU A 195 20.49 -6.62 -10.72
C LEU A 195 21.16 -5.39 -10.08
N GLU A 196 21.99 -4.64 -10.79
CA GLU A 196 22.67 -3.45 -10.25
C GLU A 196 22.26 -2.13 -10.91
N GLU A 197 21.25 -2.16 -11.79
CA GLU A 197 20.72 -0.93 -12.39
C GLU A 197 19.94 -0.07 -11.36
N LYS A 198 19.49 1.12 -11.76
CA LYS A 198 18.89 2.10 -10.83
C LYS A 198 17.58 1.55 -10.25
N HIS A 199 17.68 0.99 -9.04
CA HIS A 199 16.57 0.33 -8.37
C HIS A 199 15.33 1.22 -8.16
N THR A 200 14.26 0.93 -8.90
CA THR A 200 12.91 1.45 -8.68
C THR A 200 12.09 0.46 -7.84
N PHE A 201 10.78 0.68 -7.71
CA PHE A 201 9.87 -0.30 -7.09
C PHE A 201 9.66 -1.54 -8.00
N ASP A 202 9.99 -1.42 -9.30
CA ASP A 202 9.68 -2.38 -10.34
C ASP A 202 10.69 -3.53 -10.44
N ASP A 203 11.86 -3.43 -9.79
CA ASP A 203 12.94 -4.43 -9.90
C ASP A 203 12.81 -5.60 -8.90
N HIS A 204 11.80 -5.55 -8.01
CA HIS A 204 11.57 -6.60 -7.01
C HIS A 204 11.26 -7.98 -7.63
N ALA A 205 10.81 -8.03 -8.90
CA ALA A 205 10.64 -9.29 -9.63
C ALA A 205 11.99 -9.96 -9.91
N GLU A 206 12.94 -9.24 -10.52
CA GLU A 206 14.26 -9.76 -10.88
C GLU A 206 15.06 -10.13 -9.62
N ASP A 207 14.96 -9.32 -8.57
CA ASP A 207 15.57 -9.56 -7.26
C ASP A 207 15.21 -10.94 -6.69
N PHE A 208 13.91 -11.25 -6.65
CA PHE A 208 13.40 -12.54 -6.19
C PHE A 208 13.84 -13.68 -7.12
N LEU A 209 13.73 -13.49 -8.44
CA LEU A 209 14.06 -14.51 -9.43
C LEU A 209 15.55 -14.88 -9.40
N ALA A 210 16.45 -13.95 -9.04
CA ALA A 210 17.86 -14.26 -8.83
C ALA A 210 18.09 -15.19 -7.63
N ILE A 211 17.33 -15.04 -6.54
CA ILE A 211 17.41 -15.96 -5.39
C ILE A 211 16.77 -17.30 -5.74
N GLN A 212 15.64 -17.28 -6.44
CA GLN A 212 15.00 -18.49 -6.93
C GLN A 212 15.90 -19.26 -7.91
N TYR A 213 16.65 -18.58 -8.78
CA TYR A 213 17.66 -19.19 -9.64
C TYR A 213 18.70 -19.97 -8.82
N ILE A 214 19.21 -19.37 -7.74
CA ILE A 214 20.18 -20.04 -6.85
C ILE A 214 19.55 -21.30 -6.26
N GLU A 215 18.34 -21.20 -5.72
CA GLU A 215 17.62 -22.36 -5.16
C GLU A 215 17.42 -23.46 -6.21
N LYS A 216 16.92 -23.11 -7.40
CA LYS A 216 16.57 -24.10 -8.43
C LYS A 216 17.78 -24.79 -9.04
N GLN A 217 18.92 -24.11 -9.15
CA GLN A 217 20.11 -24.71 -9.76
C GLN A 217 21.10 -25.30 -8.76
N TYR A 218 21.17 -24.77 -7.54
CA TYR A 218 22.18 -25.16 -6.56
C TYR A 218 21.58 -25.72 -5.26
N GLY A 219 20.24 -25.71 -5.12
CA GLY A 219 19.51 -26.22 -3.97
C GLY A 219 19.29 -25.19 -2.86
N SER A 220 18.38 -25.49 -1.94
CA SER A 220 18.06 -24.61 -0.81
C SER A 220 19.25 -24.39 0.15
N GLU A 221 20.11 -25.38 0.32
CA GLU A 221 21.34 -25.25 1.13
C GLU A 221 22.32 -24.22 0.55
N ALA A 222 22.30 -23.97 -0.77
CA ALA A 222 23.08 -22.92 -1.40
C ALA A 222 22.62 -21.52 -0.95
N VAL A 223 21.30 -21.31 -0.84
CA VAL A 223 20.70 -20.05 -0.35
C VAL A 223 21.06 -19.82 1.13
N LYS A 224 21.01 -20.87 1.95
CA LYS A 224 21.45 -20.81 3.36
C LYS A 224 22.95 -20.52 3.47
N LYS A 225 23.78 -21.16 2.65
CA LYS A 225 25.23 -20.90 2.59
C LYS A 225 25.51 -19.44 2.22
N LEU A 226 24.81 -18.91 1.21
CA LEU A 226 24.91 -17.50 0.83
C LEU A 226 24.59 -16.58 2.01
N SER A 227 23.46 -16.80 2.68
CA SER A 227 23.02 -16.01 3.84
C SER A 227 24.07 -16.03 4.96
N ARG A 228 24.63 -17.20 5.29
CA ARG A 228 25.70 -17.35 6.28
C ARG A 228 26.96 -16.57 5.92
N LEU A 229 27.39 -16.62 4.66
CA LEU A 229 28.55 -15.86 4.18
C LEU A 229 28.30 -14.34 4.29
N LEU A 230 27.10 -13.88 3.92
CA LEU A 230 26.73 -12.46 4.04
C LEU A 230 26.72 -12.00 5.50
N LEU A 231 26.15 -12.79 6.42
CA LEU A 231 26.17 -12.49 7.87
C LEU A 231 27.60 -12.38 8.42
N ASN A 232 28.50 -13.24 7.95
CA ASN A 232 29.93 -13.19 8.24
C ASN A 232 30.69 -12.09 7.48
N ARG A 233 29.95 -11.16 6.83
CA ARG A 233 30.47 -9.96 6.16
C ARG A 233 31.38 -10.27 4.97
N VAL A 234 31.25 -11.45 4.37
CA VAL A 234 31.91 -11.77 3.10
C VAL A 234 31.30 -10.86 2.02
N PRO A 235 32.13 -10.20 1.17
CA PRO A 235 31.59 -9.39 0.06
C PRO A 235 30.66 -10.21 -0.84
N TYR A 236 29.47 -9.69 -1.16
CA TYR A 236 28.42 -10.49 -1.80
C TYR A 236 28.85 -11.16 -3.10
N ARG A 237 29.64 -10.51 -3.97
CA ARG A 237 30.16 -11.14 -5.20
C ARG A 237 31.04 -12.35 -4.92
N LYS A 238 31.86 -12.31 -3.87
CA LYS A 238 32.66 -13.46 -3.43
C LYS A 238 31.77 -14.55 -2.84
N ALA A 239 30.76 -14.17 -2.05
CA ALA A 239 29.80 -15.12 -1.49
C ALA A 239 29.02 -15.85 -2.61
N LEU A 240 28.54 -15.12 -3.62
CA LEU A 240 27.88 -15.70 -4.81
C LEU A 240 28.82 -16.63 -5.57
N GLN A 241 30.08 -16.23 -5.80
CA GLN A 241 31.07 -17.09 -6.45
C GLN A 241 31.33 -18.38 -5.66
N GLU A 242 31.41 -18.30 -4.33
CA GLU A 242 31.65 -19.48 -3.48
C GLU A 242 30.45 -20.44 -3.42
N VAL A 243 29.25 -19.92 -3.67
CA VAL A 243 28.00 -20.69 -3.67
C VAL A 243 27.72 -21.30 -5.04
N THR A 244 27.96 -20.54 -6.11
CA THR A 244 27.56 -20.90 -7.48
C THR A 244 28.71 -21.36 -8.37
N GLY A 245 29.96 -21.09 -7.97
CA GLY A 245 31.15 -21.26 -8.80
C GLY A 245 31.32 -20.21 -9.90
N LEU A 246 30.38 -19.28 -10.06
CA LEU A 246 30.35 -18.32 -11.15
C LEU A 246 31.05 -17.01 -10.78
N SER A 247 31.74 -16.41 -11.75
CA SER A 247 32.14 -15.00 -11.65
C SER A 247 30.90 -14.10 -11.64
N TRP A 248 31.01 -12.87 -11.10
CA TRP A 248 29.86 -11.95 -11.07
C TRP A 248 29.17 -11.76 -12.44
N PRO A 249 29.89 -11.42 -13.53
CA PRO A 249 29.24 -11.28 -14.84
C PRO A 249 28.58 -12.56 -15.34
N SER A 250 29.15 -13.73 -15.01
CA SER A 250 28.56 -15.02 -15.39
C SER A 250 27.31 -15.35 -14.58
N PHE A 251 27.30 -15.02 -13.28
CA PHE A 251 26.15 -15.17 -12.41
C PHE A 251 25.00 -14.26 -12.86
N GLU A 252 25.27 -12.98 -13.06
CA GLU A 252 24.28 -11.98 -13.46
C GLU A 252 23.60 -12.39 -14.77
N LYS A 253 24.39 -12.76 -15.79
CA LYS A 253 23.86 -13.25 -17.08
C LYS A 253 23.00 -14.51 -16.92
N ALA A 254 23.40 -15.45 -16.05
CA ALA A 254 22.66 -16.69 -15.85
C ALA A 254 21.35 -16.46 -15.08
N ALA A 255 21.37 -15.59 -14.06
CA ALA A 255 20.19 -15.18 -13.32
C ALA A 255 19.17 -14.44 -14.22
N GLN A 256 19.65 -13.52 -15.07
CA GLN A 256 18.82 -12.84 -16.07
C GLN A 256 18.19 -13.81 -17.08
N ALA A 257 18.97 -14.75 -17.61
CA ALA A 257 18.45 -15.75 -18.53
C ALA A 257 17.37 -16.64 -17.87
N TYR A 258 17.55 -16.99 -16.60
CA TYR A 258 16.53 -17.68 -15.81
C TYR A 258 15.28 -16.82 -15.63
N ALA A 259 15.43 -15.55 -15.23
CA ALA A 259 14.32 -14.63 -15.02
C ALA A 259 13.50 -14.43 -16.30
N LEU A 260 14.16 -14.20 -17.44
CA LEU A 260 13.53 -14.09 -18.76
C LEU A 260 12.75 -15.36 -19.11
N SER A 261 13.37 -16.53 -18.98
CA SER A 261 12.69 -17.80 -19.26
C SER A 261 11.48 -18.02 -18.36
N TYR A 262 11.58 -17.67 -17.08
CA TYR A 262 10.48 -17.80 -16.13
C TYR A 262 9.32 -16.87 -16.51
N ILE A 263 9.61 -15.60 -16.74
CA ILE A 263 8.63 -14.58 -17.15
C ILE A 263 7.95 -14.96 -18.47
N GLN A 264 8.72 -15.37 -19.47
CA GLN A 264 8.19 -15.79 -20.77
C GLN A 264 7.25 -16.99 -20.63
N SER A 265 7.58 -17.95 -19.77
CA SER A 265 6.70 -19.10 -19.49
C SER A 265 5.37 -18.69 -18.83
N LEU A 266 5.40 -17.70 -17.91
CA LEU A 266 4.19 -17.16 -17.30
C LEU A 266 3.35 -16.41 -18.32
N ALA A 267 4.01 -15.60 -19.16
CA ALA A 267 3.42 -14.73 -20.18
C ALA A 267 2.87 -15.48 -21.39
N GLN A 268 3.42 -16.66 -21.71
CA GLN A 268 3.17 -17.39 -22.95
C GLN A 268 1.68 -17.57 -23.22
N GLY A 269 1.22 -17.05 -24.37
CA GLY A 269 -0.18 -17.10 -24.82
C GLY A 269 -1.15 -16.23 -24.00
N LYS A 270 -0.74 -15.71 -22.84
CA LYS A 270 -1.59 -14.96 -21.91
C LYS A 270 -1.39 -13.45 -22.02
N HIS A 271 -0.15 -12.99 -22.14
CA HIS A 271 0.19 -11.56 -22.08
C HIS A 271 -0.49 -10.77 -23.20
N GLU A 272 -0.29 -11.18 -24.46
CA GLU A 272 -0.90 -10.55 -25.62
C GLU A 272 -2.44 -10.56 -25.56
N ARG A 273 -3.03 -11.68 -25.13
CA ARG A 273 -4.50 -11.81 -25.04
C ARG A 273 -5.09 -10.90 -23.97
N TYR A 274 -4.48 -10.79 -22.79
CA TYR A 274 -4.99 -9.86 -21.78
C TYR A 274 -4.76 -8.40 -22.18
N ARG A 275 -3.60 -8.07 -22.77
CA ARG A 275 -3.31 -6.71 -23.28
C ARG A 275 -4.33 -6.30 -24.33
N LYS A 276 -4.73 -7.23 -25.20
CA LYS A 276 -5.80 -7.02 -26.17
C LYS A 276 -7.16 -6.74 -25.52
N ILE A 277 -7.54 -7.47 -24.46
CA ILE A 277 -8.77 -7.21 -23.68
C ILE A 277 -8.79 -5.77 -23.15
N ILE A 278 -7.67 -5.32 -22.57
CA ILE A 278 -7.52 -3.95 -22.06
C ILE A 278 -7.64 -2.94 -23.20
N LYS A 279 -6.92 -3.16 -24.29
CA LYS A 279 -6.89 -2.26 -25.46
C LYS A 279 -8.25 -2.14 -26.14
N ASP A 280 -9.01 -3.22 -26.24
CA ASP A 280 -10.30 -3.26 -26.91
C ASP A 280 -11.46 -2.74 -26.07
N PHE A 281 -11.23 -2.45 -24.79
CA PHE A 281 -12.23 -1.85 -23.89
C PHE A 281 -12.66 -0.44 -24.36
N ARG A 282 -13.77 -0.37 -25.11
CA ARG A 282 -14.33 0.84 -25.73
C ARG A 282 -15.87 0.74 -25.83
N PRO A 283 -16.62 1.87 -25.89
CA PRO A 283 -18.09 1.87 -25.89
C PRO A 283 -18.80 0.90 -26.84
N SER A 284 -18.26 0.65 -28.04
CA SER A 284 -18.86 -0.25 -29.03
C SER A 284 -18.40 -1.72 -28.93
N GLN A 285 -17.57 -2.05 -27.94
CA GLN A 285 -16.89 -3.34 -27.85
C GLN A 285 -17.11 -4.05 -26.51
N TYR A 286 -17.85 -3.47 -25.55
CA TYR A 286 -17.98 -4.05 -24.21
C TYR A 286 -18.54 -5.48 -24.23
N ALA A 287 -19.61 -5.76 -24.99
CA ALA A 287 -20.12 -7.12 -25.17
C ALA A 287 -19.03 -8.12 -25.65
N ARG A 288 -18.23 -7.72 -26.63
CA ARG A 288 -17.13 -8.55 -27.16
C ARG A 288 -16.02 -8.74 -26.13
N VAL A 289 -15.63 -7.67 -25.43
CA VAL A 289 -14.60 -7.72 -24.39
C VAL A 289 -15.03 -8.63 -23.25
N ALA A 290 -16.29 -8.57 -22.83
CA ALA A 290 -16.84 -9.47 -21.82
C ALA A 290 -16.73 -10.94 -22.27
N GLU A 291 -17.08 -11.24 -23.52
CA GLU A 291 -17.00 -12.61 -24.05
C GLU A 291 -15.56 -13.12 -24.13
N GLU A 292 -14.63 -12.32 -24.65
CA GLU A 292 -13.21 -12.70 -24.72
C GLU A 292 -12.57 -12.82 -23.33
N ALA A 293 -12.96 -11.98 -22.38
CA ALA A 293 -12.52 -12.09 -20.98
C ALA A 293 -13.04 -13.37 -20.32
N ARG A 294 -14.31 -13.78 -20.56
CA ARG A 294 -14.83 -15.07 -20.06
C ARG A 294 -14.05 -16.24 -20.63
N LYS A 295 -13.81 -16.27 -21.95
CA LYS A 295 -13.00 -17.33 -22.58
C LYS A 295 -11.59 -17.38 -22.01
N PHE A 296 -10.95 -16.22 -21.84
CA PHE A 296 -9.63 -16.12 -21.22
C PHE A 296 -9.61 -16.72 -19.81
N LEU A 297 -10.59 -16.36 -18.97
CA LEU A 297 -10.65 -16.85 -17.58
C LEU A 297 -11.01 -18.34 -17.49
N ALA A 298 -11.75 -18.87 -18.45
CA ALA A 298 -12.04 -20.30 -18.53
C ALA A 298 -10.80 -21.12 -18.93
N GLU A 299 -9.97 -20.59 -19.83
CA GLU A 299 -8.75 -21.23 -20.30
C GLU A 299 -7.56 -21.05 -19.34
N PHE A 300 -7.47 -19.88 -18.69
CA PHE A 300 -6.37 -19.50 -17.79
C PHE A 300 -6.87 -19.00 -16.42
N PRO A 301 -7.57 -19.83 -15.63
CA PRO A 301 -8.15 -19.41 -14.35
C PRO A 301 -7.11 -18.96 -13.30
N HIS A 302 -5.85 -19.37 -13.46
CA HIS A 302 -4.74 -19.03 -12.56
C HIS A 302 -3.68 -18.15 -13.23
N ALA A 303 -4.02 -17.46 -14.33
CA ALA A 303 -3.10 -16.49 -14.93
C ALA A 303 -2.75 -15.39 -13.93
N TYR A 304 -1.51 -14.88 -13.98
CA TYR A 304 -1.10 -13.74 -13.14
C TYR A 304 -2.00 -12.50 -13.34
N CYS A 305 -2.55 -12.33 -14.55
CA CYS A 305 -3.46 -11.25 -14.90
C CYS A 305 -4.94 -11.59 -14.72
N ALA A 306 -5.30 -12.75 -14.12
CA ALA A 306 -6.69 -13.17 -13.95
C ALA A 306 -7.52 -12.10 -13.22
N GLY A 307 -7.00 -11.52 -12.14
CA GLY A 307 -7.66 -10.43 -11.43
C GLY A 307 -7.94 -9.19 -12.30
N THR A 308 -6.98 -8.81 -13.14
CA THR A 308 -7.15 -7.71 -14.12
C THR A 308 -8.20 -8.05 -15.16
N VAL A 309 -8.18 -9.27 -15.71
CA VAL A 309 -9.17 -9.70 -16.70
C VAL A 309 -10.57 -9.78 -16.09
N THR A 310 -10.71 -10.29 -14.86
CA THR A 310 -11.96 -10.27 -14.09
C THR A 310 -12.47 -8.84 -13.87
N TYR A 311 -11.58 -7.89 -13.55
CA TYR A 311 -11.95 -6.48 -13.44
C TYR A 311 -12.50 -5.91 -14.77
N TYR A 312 -11.83 -6.16 -15.90
CA TYR A 312 -12.30 -5.70 -17.21
C TYR A 312 -13.58 -6.41 -17.67
N LEU A 313 -13.79 -7.67 -17.28
CA LEU A 313 -15.06 -8.36 -17.46
C LEU A 313 -16.16 -7.64 -16.68
N GLY A 314 -15.95 -7.38 -15.39
CA GLY A 314 -16.90 -6.64 -14.55
C GLY A 314 -17.25 -5.26 -15.13
N LYS A 315 -16.25 -4.48 -15.56
CA LYS A 315 -16.50 -3.19 -16.22
C LYS A 315 -17.31 -3.33 -17.49
N SER A 316 -16.97 -4.30 -18.34
CA SER A 316 -17.68 -4.51 -19.60
C SER A 316 -19.15 -4.85 -19.34
N LEU A 317 -19.42 -5.71 -18.35
CA LEU A 317 -20.77 -6.04 -17.92
C LEU A 317 -21.52 -4.83 -17.35
N TYR A 318 -20.84 -4.00 -16.56
CA TYR A 318 -21.41 -2.78 -16.01
C TYR A 318 -21.88 -1.83 -17.12
N PHE A 319 -21.04 -1.56 -18.12
CA PHE A 319 -21.40 -0.66 -19.22
C PHE A 319 -22.43 -1.26 -20.19
N GLU A 320 -22.55 -2.58 -20.26
CA GLU A 320 -23.64 -3.28 -20.95
C GLU A 320 -24.96 -3.30 -20.14
N GLY A 321 -24.98 -2.74 -18.93
CA GLY A 321 -26.17 -2.72 -18.06
C GLY A 321 -26.45 -4.04 -17.33
N ARG A 322 -25.55 -5.02 -17.41
CA ARG A 322 -25.64 -6.32 -16.72
C ARG A 322 -25.13 -6.21 -15.28
N LEU A 323 -25.78 -5.34 -14.51
CA LEU A 323 -25.32 -4.89 -13.19
C LEU A 323 -25.13 -6.02 -12.15
N PRO A 324 -26.03 -7.03 -12.04
CA PRO A 324 -25.83 -8.12 -11.08
C PRO A 324 -24.56 -8.94 -11.37
N GLU A 325 -24.30 -9.22 -12.65
CA GLU A 325 -23.09 -9.95 -13.06
C GLU A 325 -21.84 -9.09 -12.85
N ALA A 326 -21.91 -7.80 -13.19
CA ALA A 326 -20.81 -6.87 -12.94
C ALA A 326 -20.42 -6.85 -11.45
N ALA A 327 -21.41 -6.72 -10.56
CA ALA A 327 -21.19 -6.73 -9.11
C ALA A 327 -20.53 -8.03 -8.64
N GLU A 328 -20.93 -9.17 -9.19
CA GLU A 328 -20.31 -10.46 -8.86
C GLU A 328 -18.85 -10.55 -9.31
N GLU A 329 -18.52 -10.09 -10.52
CA GLU A 329 -17.14 -10.07 -10.99
C GLU A 329 -16.27 -9.10 -10.18
N PHE A 330 -16.77 -7.92 -9.81
CA PHE A 330 -16.04 -7.03 -8.91
C PHE A 330 -15.83 -7.66 -7.53
N ARG A 331 -16.83 -8.33 -6.97
CA ARG A 331 -16.68 -9.06 -5.70
C ARG A 331 -15.57 -10.10 -5.79
N LYS A 332 -15.48 -10.86 -6.89
CA LYS A 332 -14.38 -11.80 -7.13
C LYS A 332 -13.01 -11.12 -7.14
N VAL A 333 -12.89 -9.92 -7.71
CA VAL A 333 -11.64 -9.13 -7.63
C VAL A 333 -11.27 -8.86 -6.17
N LEU A 334 -12.25 -8.43 -5.37
CA LEU A 334 -12.02 -8.08 -3.96
C LEU A 334 -11.74 -9.28 -3.06
N THR A 335 -12.32 -10.45 -3.36
CA THR A 335 -12.16 -11.63 -2.51
C THR A 335 -10.98 -12.50 -2.93
N ASN A 336 -10.75 -12.65 -4.23
CA ASN A 336 -9.81 -13.65 -4.76
C ASN A 336 -8.53 -13.00 -5.29
N TYR A 337 -8.56 -11.72 -5.63
CA TYR A 337 -7.47 -11.03 -6.33
C TYR A 337 -7.03 -9.72 -5.66
N SER A 338 -7.42 -9.47 -4.41
CA SER A 338 -7.10 -8.23 -3.67
C SER A 338 -5.60 -7.97 -3.53
N ARG A 339 -4.78 -9.02 -3.58
CA ARG A 339 -3.32 -8.96 -3.43
C ARG A 339 -2.56 -8.89 -4.76
N THR A 340 -3.19 -9.32 -5.85
CA THR A 340 -2.53 -9.54 -7.15
C THR A 340 -3.07 -8.66 -8.26
N CYS A 341 -4.22 -8.00 -8.06
CA CYS A 341 -4.81 -7.08 -9.02
C CYS A 341 -4.43 -5.62 -8.72
N GLY A 342 -4.02 -4.87 -9.74
CA GLY A 342 -3.76 -3.43 -9.62
C GLY A 342 -5.02 -2.55 -9.65
N TYR A 343 -6.20 -3.13 -9.84
CA TYR A 343 -7.48 -2.41 -10.00
C TYR A 343 -8.46 -2.66 -8.85
N VAL A 344 -7.97 -3.03 -7.67
CA VAL A 344 -8.82 -3.35 -6.50
C VAL A 344 -9.68 -2.15 -6.09
N ASP A 345 -9.09 -0.96 -6.07
CA ASP A 345 -9.77 0.27 -5.65
C ASP A 345 -10.88 0.65 -6.62
N ASP A 346 -10.56 0.52 -7.91
CA ASP A 346 -11.50 0.72 -9.01
C ASP A 346 -12.63 -0.33 -8.97
N ALA A 347 -12.31 -1.60 -8.65
CA ALA A 347 -13.30 -2.66 -8.51
C ALA A 347 -14.27 -2.38 -7.34
N LYS A 348 -13.77 -1.89 -6.19
CA LYS A 348 -14.63 -1.44 -5.07
C LYS A 348 -15.57 -0.33 -5.51
N TYR A 349 -15.06 0.67 -6.22
CA TYR A 349 -15.86 1.77 -6.75
C TYR A 349 -16.95 1.27 -7.71
N PHE A 350 -16.61 0.41 -8.66
CA PHE A 350 -17.59 -0.11 -9.62
C PHE A 350 -18.57 -1.11 -8.98
N LEU A 351 -18.19 -1.83 -7.92
CA LEU A 351 -19.12 -2.62 -7.11
C LEU A 351 -20.18 -1.72 -6.48
N ALA A 352 -19.76 -0.65 -5.79
CA ALA A 352 -20.68 0.31 -5.18
C ALA A 352 -21.59 0.97 -6.24
N LEU A 353 -21.05 1.35 -7.41
CA LEU A 353 -21.86 1.85 -8.52
C LEU A 353 -22.87 0.84 -9.04
N SER A 354 -22.46 -0.42 -9.19
CA SER A 354 -23.35 -1.49 -9.66
C SER A 354 -24.50 -1.69 -8.69
N LEU A 355 -24.22 -1.71 -7.38
CA LEU A 355 -25.22 -1.80 -6.32
C LEU A 355 -26.17 -0.59 -6.32
N LEU A 356 -25.63 0.62 -6.46
CA LEU A 356 -26.41 1.84 -6.55
C LEU A 356 -27.37 1.82 -7.75
N HIS A 357 -26.89 1.43 -8.93
CA HIS A 357 -27.71 1.34 -10.13
C HIS A 357 -28.75 0.21 -10.08
N MET A 358 -28.54 -0.81 -9.24
CA MET A 358 -29.55 -1.83 -8.91
C MET A 358 -30.56 -1.35 -7.86
N GLY A 359 -30.41 -0.14 -7.30
CA GLY A 359 -31.25 0.37 -6.22
C GLY A 359 -30.94 -0.23 -4.84
N LYS A 360 -29.84 -0.99 -4.71
CA LYS A 360 -29.37 -1.58 -3.45
C LYS A 360 -28.58 -0.54 -2.64
N ILE A 361 -29.29 0.48 -2.15
CA ILE A 361 -28.71 1.67 -1.52
C ILE A 361 -27.87 1.31 -0.28
N ASP A 362 -28.41 0.50 0.62
CA ASP A 362 -27.71 0.16 1.88
C ASP A 362 -26.42 -0.63 1.62
N GLU A 363 -26.46 -1.59 0.68
CA GLU A 363 -25.26 -2.32 0.26
C GLU A 363 -24.24 -1.38 -0.38
N ALA A 364 -24.66 -0.49 -1.29
CA ALA A 364 -23.77 0.47 -1.93
C ALA A 364 -23.11 1.42 -0.92
N LEU A 365 -23.88 1.90 0.06
CA LEU A 365 -23.40 2.82 1.10
C LEU A 365 -22.42 2.14 2.04
N LYS A 366 -22.67 0.87 2.39
CA LYS A 366 -21.71 0.06 3.15
C LYS A 366 -20.40 -0.08 2.38
N GLU A 367 -20.45 -0.54 1.13
CA GLU A 367 -19.26 -0.80 0.32
C GLU A 367 -18.43 0.48 0.10
N ILE A 368 -19.05 1.64 -0.15
CA ILE A 368 -18.30 2.88 -0.36
C ILE A 368 -17.70 3.46 0.94
N ARG A 369 -18.32 3.22 2.10
CA ARG A 369 -17.78 3.66 3.39
C ARG A 369 -16.63 2.78 3.85
N ASP A 370 -16.73 1.47 3.61
CA ASP A 370 -15.61 0.55 3.78
C ASP A 370 -14.45 1.00 2.86
N TYR A 371 -14.74 1.32 1.58
CA TYR A 371 -13.76 1.90 0.65
C TYR A 371 -13.10 3.21 1.13
N GLN A 372 -13.83 4.14 1.74
CA GLN A 372 -13.21 5.38 2.25
C GLN A 372 -12.36 5.18 3.50
N CYS A 373 -12.66 4.15 4.32
CA CYS A 373 -11.79 3.74 5.42
C CYS A 373 -10.46 3.17 4.92
N ASP A 374 -10.40 2.77 3.66
CA ASP A 374 -9.33 1.98 3.06
C ASP A 374 -8.29 2.84 2.30
N PHE A 375 -8.64 4.07 1.89
CA PHE A 375 -7.79 4.91 1.04
C PHE A 375 -7.77 6.36 1.54
N VAL A 376 -6.84 6.71 2.42
CA VAL A 376 -6.80 8.08 3.00
C VAL A 376 -6.21 9.11 2.02
N PHE A 377 -5.53 8.70 0.93
CA PHE A 377 -4.66 9.63 0.18
C PHE A 377 -4.60 9.47 -1.36
N ASP A 378 -5.52 8.73 -1.98
CA ASP A 378 -5.58 8.59 -3.45
C ASP A 378 -6.62 9.56 -4.06
N GLN A 379 -6.47 9.98 -5.32
CA GLN A 379 -7.56 10.55 -6.12
C GLN A 379 -8.83 9.68 -6.05
N ALA A 380 -8.63 8.37 -5.87
CA ALA A 380 -9.66 7.38 -5.61
C ALA A 380 -10.54 7.74 -4.38
N LEU A 381 -9.97 8.34 -3.32
CA LEU A 381 -10.72 8.80 -2.14
C LEU A 381 -11.74 9.88 -2.51
N CYS A 382 -11.32 10.93 -3.23
CA CYS A 382 -12.21 12.01 -3.62
C CYS A 382 -13.34 11.49 -4.52
N ARG A 383 -13.02 10.56 -5.42
CA ARG A 383 -14.03 9.85 -6.24
C ARG A 383 -15.03 9.06 -5.37
N GLY A 384 -14.54 8.40 -4.32
CA GLY A 384 -15.37 7.65 -3.37
C GLY A 384 -16.26 8.52 -2.49
N ILE A 385 -15.74 9.63 -1.96
CA ILE A 385 -16.52 10.65 -1.22
C ILE A 385 -17.65 11.17 -2.10
N LEU A 386 -17.32 11.49 -3.35
CA LEU A 386 -18.30 11.99 -4.30
C LEU A 386 -19.40 10.94 -4.61
N LEU A 387 -19.05 9.66 -4.72
CA LEU A 387 -20.02 8.58 -4.91
C LEU A 387 -20.88 8.35 -3.65
N GLU A 388 -20.32 8.45 -2.44
CA GLU A 388 -21.13 8.39 -1.22
C GLU A 388 -22.21 9.48 -1.20
N GLY A 389 -21.85 10.71 -1.57
CA GLY A 389 -22.83 11.79 -1.70
C GLY A 389 -23.93 11.48 -2.74
N ASP A 390 -23.60 10.79 -3.83
CA ASP A 390 -24.60 10.35 -4.82
C ASP A 390 -25.51 9.26 -4.26
N ILE A 391 -24.95 8.29 -3.54
CA ILE A 391 -25.70 7.21 -2.89
C ILE A 391 -26.68 7.79 -1.87
N LEU A 392 -26.22 8.69 -1.00
CA LEU A 392 -27.07 9.37 0.00
C LEU A 392 -28.18 10.20 -0.65
N LYS A 393 -27.86 10.92 -1.73
CA LYS A 393 -28.87 11.68 -2.48
C LYS A 393 -29.94 10.74 -3.07
N GLN A 394 -29.53 9.59 -3.62
CA GLN A 394 -30.47 8.59 -4.16
C GLN A 394 -31.28 7.90 -3.05
N ALA A 395 -30.72 7.79 -1.84
CA ALA A 395 -31.43 7.35 -0.63
C ALA A 395 -32.50 8.34 -0.13
N GLY A 396 -32.51 9.59 -0.64
CA GLY A 396 -33.34 10.67 -0.13
C GLY A 396 -32.70 11.48 1.01
N GLU A 397 -31.54 11.06 1.51
CA GLU A 397 -30.74 11.70 2.56
C GLU A 397 -29.93 12.89 2.01
N LYS A 398 -30.63 13.88 1.45
CA LYS A 398 -30.04 15.03 0.74
C LYS A 398 -29.18 15.90 1.66
N GLU A 399 -29.57 16.08 2.92
CA GLU A 399 -28.77 16.75 3.94
C GLU A 399 -27.45 16.03 4.18
N GLY A 400 -27.49 14.70 4.34
CA GLY A 400 -26.28 13.88 4.46
C GLY A 400 -25.37 14.02 3.24
N ALA A 401 -25.95 13.97 2.03
CA ALA A 401 -25.21 14.18 0.79
C ALA A 401 -24.49 15.54 0.74
N VAL A 402 -25.16 16.62 1.17
CA VAL A 402 -24.54 17.96 1.27
C VAL A 402 -23.32 17.96 2.19
N LEU A 403 -23.41 17.31 3.35
CA LEU A 403 -22.27 17.20 4.29
C LEU A 403 -21.08 16.48 3.65
N VAL A 404 -21.33 15.38 2.94
CA VAL A 404 -20.30 14.60 2.26
C VAL A 404 -19.66 15.38 1.11
N TYR A 405 -20.44 16.07 0.28
CA TYR A 405 -19.89 16.94 -0.77
C TYR A 405 -19.06 18.08 -0.19
N ARG A 406 -19.51 18.67 0.93
CA ARG A 406 -18.78 19.72 1.62
C ARG A 406 -17.43 19.26 2.14
N ARG A 407 -17.38 18.06 2.70
CA ARG A 407 -16.14 17.44 3.14
C ARG A 407 -15.10 17.42 2.02
N LEU A 408 -15.51 17.00 0.81
CA LEU A 408 -14.60 16.89 -0.34
C LEU A 408 -13.88 18.20 -0.65
N TYR A 409 -14.59 19.30 -0.89
CA TYR A 409 -13.93 20.57 -1.25
C TYR A 409 -13.32 21.31 -0.05
N SER A 410 -13.69 20.95 1.19
CA SER A 410 -13.10 21.54 2.39
C SER A 410 -11.76 20.90 2.74
N GLU A 411 -11.67 19.56 2.65
CA GLU A 411 -10.45 18.79 2.92
C GLU A 411 -9.53 18.72 1.69
N TYR A 412 -10.09 18.70 0.47
CA TYR A 412 -9.36 18.51 -0.79
C TYR A 412 -9.68 19.61 -1.82
N PRO A 413 -9.45 20.90 -1.51
CA PRO A 413 -9.84 22.01 -2.37
C PRO A 413 -9.15 22.02 -3.74
N ASN A 414 -8.00 21.37 -3.90
CA ASN A 414 -7.27 21.32 -5.17
C ASN A 414 -7.59 20.07 -6.02
N ASP A 415 -8.43 19.16 -5.52
CA ASP A 415 -8.79 17.95 -6.26
C ASP A 415 -9.74 18.25 -7.42
N HIS A 416 -9.60 17.51 -8.52
CA HIS A 416 -10.42 17.69 -9.72
C HIS A 416 -11.91 17.40 -9.51
N TYR A 417 -12.28 16.65 -8.46
CA TYR A 417 -13.67 16.42 -8.05
C TYR A 417 -14.28 17.56 -7.22
N ALA A 418 -13.48 18.48 -6.66
CA ALA A 418 -13.96 19.60 -5.85
C ALA A 418 -15.02 20.49 -6.55
N PRO A 419 -14.83 20.95 -7.80
CA PRO A 419 -15.87 21.70 -8.51
C PRO A 419 -17.13 20.85 -8.78
N MET A 420 -16.99 19.54 -8.99
CA MET A 420 -18.15 18.67 -9.16
C MET A 420 -18.94 18.52 -7.84
N ALA A 421 -18.26 18.41 -6.70
CA ALA A 421 -18.89 18.33 -5.38
C ALA A 421 -19.74 19.56 -5.08
N LEU A 422 -19.21 20.77 -5.32
CA LEU A 422 -19.97 22.03 -5.18
C LEU A 422 -21.20 22.07 -6.09
N PHE A 423 -21.05 21.62 -7.35
CA PHE A 423 -22.18 21.58 -8.28
C PHE A 423 -23.26 20.58 -7.84
N ARG A 424 -22.86 19.43 -7.26
CA ARG A 424 -23.79 18.43 -6.72
C ARG A 424 -24.46 18.89 -5.42
N GLU A 425 -23.74 19.59 -4.53
CA GLU A 425 -24.33 20.27 -3.37
C GLU A 425 -25.40 21.27 -3.80
N ALA A 426 -25.11 22.13 -4.79
CA ALA A 426 -26.10 23.06 -5.34
C ALA A 426 -27.36 22.35 -5.86
N ARG A 427 -27.19 21.21 -6.56
CA ARG A 427 -28.31 20.39 -7.01
C ARG A 427 -29.12 19.80 -5.86
N CYS A 428 -28.49 19.35 -4.78
CA CYS A 428 -29.20 18.90 -3.58
C CYS A 428 -30.03 20.04 -2.98
N HIS A 429 -29.47 21.25 -2.84
CA HIS A 429 -30.21 22.42 -2.36
C HIS A 429 -31.40 22.77 -3.23
N ARG A 430 -31.24 22.71 -4.56
CA ARG A 430 -32.34 22.87 -5.51
C ARG A 430 -33.46 21.85 -5.27
N GLU A 431 -33.11 20.58 -5.14
CA GLU A 431 -34.06 19.48 -4.90
C GLU A 431 -34.69 19.53 -3.50
N MET A 432 -34.13 20.31 -2.58
CA MET A 432 -34.68 20.64 -1.26
C MET A 432 -35.44 21.99 -1.25
N LYS A 433 -35.58 22.67 -2.40
CA LYS A 433 -36.21 24.00 -2.54
C LYS A 433 -35.54 25.08 -1.67
N ARG A 434 -34.20 25.05 -1.59
CA ARG A 434 -33.34 25.99 -0.84
C ARG A 434 -32.53 26.88 -1.79
N PRO A 435 -33.16 27.93 -2.39
CA PRO A 435 -32.55 28.70 -3.48
C PRO A 435 -31.35 29.55 -3.04
N ASP A 436 -31.31 30.00 -1.78
CA ASP A 436 -30.21 30.83 -1.28
C ASP A 436 -28.93 29.99 -1.09
N GLU A 437 -29.07 28.78 -0.57
CA GLU A 437 -27.99 27.81 -0.43
C GLU A 437 -27.53 27.28 -1.80
N GLU A 438 -28.46 27.05 -2.74
CA GLU A 438 -28.11 26.75 -4.13
C GLU A 438 -27.24 27.86 -4.72
N LYS A 439 -27.67 29.13 -4.63
CA LYS A 439 -26.88 30.29 -5.09
C LYS A 439 -25.52 30.37 -4.42
N LYS A 440 -25.44 30.10 -3.11
CA LYS A 440 -24.18 30.13 -2.35
C LYS A 440 -23.18 29.11 -2.87
N ALA A 441 -23.60 27.86 -3.08
CA ALA A 441 -22.75 26.80 -3.60
C ALA A 441 -22.28 27.09 -5.04
N LEU A 442 -23.18 27.58 -5.92
CA LEU A 442 -22.82 27.95 -7.30
C LEU A 442 -21.83 29.12 -7.36
N ASN A 443 -22.00 30.14 -6.51
CA ASN A 443 -21.06 31.26 -6.42
C ASN A 443 -19.69 30.82 -5.86
N ALA A 444 -19.67 29.92 -4.87
CA ALA A 444 -18.43 29.32 -4.39
C ALA A 444 -17.69 28.57 -5.50
N LEU A 445 -18.42 27.83 -6.35
CA LEU A 445 -17.86 27.16 -7.53
C LEU A 445 -17.22 28.16 -8.50
N LEU A 446 -17.92 29.24 -8.85
CA LEU A 446 -17.38 30.25 -9.77
C LEU A 446 -16.17 30.99 -9.22
N LYS A 447 -16.13 31.21 -7.90
CA LYS A 447 -15.01 31.87 -7.22
C LYS A 447 -13.78 30.96 -7.12
N GLY A 448 -13.96 29.71 -6.70
CA GLY A 448 -12.87 28.76 -6.47
C GLY A 448 -12.37 28.07 -7.73
N TYR A 449 -13.27 27.82 -8.69
CA TYR A 449 -13.00 26.96 -9.86
C TYR A 449 -13.49 27.56 -11.18
N PRO A 450 -13.09 28.81 -11.52
CA PRO A 450 -13.63 29.55 -12.67
C PRO A 450 -13.36 28.90 -14.03
N LYS A 451 -12.34 28.03 -14.13
CA LYS A 451 -11.95 27.30 -15.33
C LYS A 451 -12.51 25.87 -15.42
N SER A 452 -13.26 25.42 -14.42
CA SER A 452 -13.83 24.07 -14.43
C SER A 452 -14.97 23.94 -15.45
N HIS A 453 -15.17 22.74 -16.00
CA HIS A 453 -16.32 22.45 -16.87
C HIS A 453 -17.68 22.70 -16.17
N TYR A 454 -17.72 22.68 -14.83
CA TYR A 454 -18.92 22.99 -14.06
C TYR A 454 -19.19 24.49 -13.92
N ALA A 455 -18.22 25.37 -14.18
CA ALA A 455 -18.39 26.81 -14.07
C ALA A 455 -19.42 27.35 -15.08
N GLU A 456 -19.44 26.84 -16.31
CA GLU A 456 -20.44 27.25 -17.30
C GLU A 456 -21.85 26.81 -16.90
N LYS A 457 -21.99 25.58 -16.40
CA LYS A 457 -23.25 25.05 -15.86
C LYS A 457 -23.75 25.89 -14.68
N ALA A 458 -22.84 26.30 -13.79
CA ALA A 458 -23.16 27.17 -12.66
C ALA A 458 -23.62 28.58 -13.10
N ARG A 459 -22.96 29.20 -14.08
CA ARG A 459 -23.39 30.50 -14.63
C ARG A 459 -24.78 30.43 -15.28
N SER A 460 -25.04 29.37 -16.05
CA SER A 460 -26.35 29.16 -16.66
C SER A 460 -27.44 29.09 -15.58
N ARG A 461 -27.21 28.29 -14.55
CA ARG A 461 -28.17 28.10 -13.47
C ARG A 461 -28.42 29.36 -12.65
N LEU A 462 -27.38 30.14 -12.35
CA LEU A 462 -27.53 31.43 -11.66
C LEU A 462 -28.36 32.44 -12.47
N ARG A 463 -28.25 32.43 -13.81
CA ARG A 463 -29.10 33.26 -14.69
C ARG A 463 -30.56 32.84 -14.65
N GLU A 464 -30.85 31.54 -14.63
CA GLU A 464 -32.21 31.03 -14.47
C GLU A 464 -32.82 31.47 -13.14
N LEU A 465 -32.06 31.36 -12.04
CA LEU A 465 -32.50 31.78 -10.69
C LEU A 465 -32.69 33.30 -10.53
N ALA A 466 -32.19 34.09 -11.49
CA ALA A 466 -32.31 35.55 -11.50
C ALA A 466 -33.44 36.04 -12.41
N ARG A 467 -34.05 35.17 -13.22
CA ARG A 467 -35.25 35.53 -13.98
C ARG A 467 -36.43 35.62 -13.00
N PRO A 468 -37.17 36.74 -12.99
CA PRO A 468 -38.42 36.81 -12.24
C PRO A 468 -39.38 35.73 -12.78
N GLU A 469 -40.13 35.08 -11.89
CA GLU A 469 -41.25 34.22 -12.31
C GLU A 469 -42.19 35.06 -13.16
N GLU A 470 -42.24 34.83 -14.47
CA GLU A 470 -43.29 35.36 -15.30
C GLU A 470 -44.59 34.75 -14.78
N THR A 471 -45.34 35.54 -14.03
CA THR A 471 -46.72 35.24 -13.66
C THR A 471 -47.48 34.92 -14.95
N GLU A 472 -47.87 33.65 -15.12
CA GLU A 472 -48.92 33.25 -16.05
C GLU A 472 -50.16 34.06 -15.69
N LYS A 473 -50.35 35.19 -16.38
CA LYS A 473 -51.63 35.88 -16.43
C LYS A 473 -52.54 35.03 -17.31
N THR A 474 -53.36 34.20 -16.68
CA THR A 474 -54.56 33.64 -17.30
C THR A 474 -55.35 34.80 -17.93
N PRO A 475 -55.70 34.75 -19.24
CA PRO A 475 -56.64 35.70 -19.79
C PRO A 475 -58.00 35.37 -19.19
N VAL A 476 -58.49 36.21 -18.27
CA VAL A 476 -59.90 36.25 -17.93
C VAL A 476 -60.60 36.82 -19.16
N THR A 477 -61.13 35.95 -20.03
CA THR A 477 -62.13 36.33 -21.02
C THR A 477 -63.43 36.59 -20.28
N GLY A 478 -63.58 37.81 -19.77
CA GLY A 478 -64.88 38.40 -19.51
C GLY A 478 -65.32 39.15 -20.76
N GLN A 479 -66.37 38.68 -21.42
CA GLN A 479 -67.23 39.53 -22.25
C GLN A 479 -68.68 39.31 -21.82
N GLU A 480 -69.33 40.47 -21.70
CA GLU A 480 -70.67 40.77 -21.20
C GLU A 480 -71.81 40.15 -22.00
#